data_AF-A0A959UTY0-F1
#
_entry.id   AF-A0A959UTY0-F1
#
_cell.length_a   1.000
_cell.length_b   1.000
_cell.length_c   1.000
_cell.angle_alpha   90.00
_cell.angle_beta   90.00
_cell.angle_gamma   90.00
#
_symmetry.space_group_name_H-M   'P 1'
#
loop_
_entity.id
_entity.type
_entity.pdbx_description
1 polymer ?
#
loop_
_entity_poly.entity_id
_entity_poly.type
_entity_poly.pdbx_seq_one_letter_code
_entity_poly.pdbx_strand_id
1 'polypeptide(L)' 'MAVRPKILNDPIYGFITVPHPVVQRLIDHRWFQRLRHIKQLSLSHLVYPGALHTRFHHAL' A
#
# COMPACT_ATOMS: atom_id res chain seq x y z
N MET A 1 23.53 -5.35 12.03
CA MET A 1 23.42 -4.63 10.75
C MET A 1 22.21 -3.72 10.81
N ALA A 2 22.37 -2.42 10.54
CA ALA A 2 21.22 -1.51 10.47
C ALA A 2 20.34 -1.92 9.27
N VAL A 3 19.07 -2.22 9.52
CA VAL A 3 18.10 -2.51 8.46
C VAL A 3 17.87 -1.21 7.71
N ARG A 4 18.16 -1.18 6.40
CA ARG A 4 17.84 0.01 5.59
C ARG A 4 16.33 0.18 5.55
N PRO A 5 15.81 1.39 5.79
CA PRO A 5 14.38 1.63 5.72
C PRO A 5 13.90 1.41 4.28
N LYS A 6 12.77 0.73 4.13
CA LYS A 6 12.15 0.52 2.81
C LYS A 6 11.49 1.82 2.39
N ILE A 7 11.69 2.20 1.13
CA ILE A 7 11.05 3.37 0.52
C ILE A 7 10.05 2.86 -0.51
N LEU A 8 8.81 3.33 -0.42
CA LEU A 8 7.72 3.01 -1.34
C LEU A 8 7.37 4.27 -2.13
N ASN A 9 7.15 4.12 -3.44
CA ASN A 9 6.70 5.20 -4.29
C ASN A 9 5.18 5.24 -4.31
N ASP A 10 4.60 6.36 -3.91
CA ASP A 10 3.17 6.64 -3.91
C ASP A 10 2.88 7.89 -4.78
N PRO A 11 1.93 7.84 -5.73
CA PRO A 11 1.66 8.97 -6.62
C PRO A 11 0.95 10.15 -5.93
N ILE A 12 0.45 9.99 -4.71
CA ILE A 12 -0.27 11.05 -3.96
C ILE A 12 0.70 11.75 -2.99
N TYR A 13 1.49 10.98 -2.24
CA TYR A 13 2.38 11.49 -1.19
C TYR A 13 3.88 11.45 -1.55
N GLY A 14 4.26 10.88 -2.70
CA GLY A 14 5.65 10.71 -3.10
C GLY A 14 6.31 9.52 -2.41
N PHE A 15 7.50 9.71 -1.85
CA PHE A 15 8.25 8.63 -1.22
C PHE A 15 7.84 8.42 0.24
N ILE A 16 7.21 7.27 0.51
CA ILE A 16 6.85 6.82 1.86
C ILE A 16 8.01 5.99 2.43
N THR A 17 8.61 6.44 3.53
CA THR A 17 9.67 5.71 4.24
C THR A 17 9.08 4.87 5.36
N VAL A 18 9.32 3.56 5.36
CA VAL A 18 8.84 2.66 6.41
C VAL A 18 9.77 2.77 7.63
N PRO A 19 9.29 3.30 8.78
CA PRO A 19 10.17 3.78 9.84
C PRO A 19 10.72 2.68 10.75
N HIS A 20 10.01 1.55 10.89
CA HIS A 20 10.33 0.53 11.90
C HIS A 20 10.25 -0.91 11.34
N PRO A 21 11.18 -1.81 11.73
CA PRO A 21 11.18 -3.21 11.26
C PRO A 21 9.87 -3.97 11.56
N VAL A 22 9.18 -3.65 12.66
CA VAL A 22 7.87 -4.26 12.96
C VAL A 22 6.82 -3.86 11.92
N VAL A 23 6.79 -2.59 11.51
CA VAL A 23 5.87 -2.10 10.47
C VAL A 23 6.21 -2.75 9.14
N GLN A 24 7.49 -2.87 8.80
CA GLN A 24 7.93 -3.58 7.61
C GLN A 24 7.44 -5.03 7.58
N ARG A 25 7.59 -5.76 8.70
CA ARG A 25 7.08 -7.14 8.81
C ARG A 25 5.56 -7.22 8.70
N LEU A 26 4.83 -6.26 9.24
CA LEU A 26 3.37 -6.18 9.11
C LEU A 26 2.96 -5.94 7.65
N ILE A 27 3.62 -5.01 6.96
CA ILE A 27 3.38 -4.74 5.54
C ILE A 27 3.65 -6.00 4.72
N ASP A 28 4.76 -6.70 4.95
CA ASP A 28 5.15 -7.91 4.20
C ASP A 28 4.31 -9.15 4.57
N HIS A 29 3.52 -9.10 5.65
CA HIS A 29 2.69 -10.22 6.09
C HIS A 29 1.56 -10.51 5.09
N ARG A 30 1.26 -11.80 4.86
CA ARG A 30 0.27 -12.25 3.85
C ARG A 30 -1.10 -11.58 3.98
N TRP A 31 -1.51 -11.26 5.20
CA TRP A 31 -2.82 -10.67 5.47
C TRP A 31 -2.89 -9.20 5.03
N PHE A 32 -1.78 -8.47 5.15
CA PHE A 32 -1.66 -7.11 4.65
C PHE A 32 -1.44 -7.11 3.13
N GLN A 33 -0.60 -8.01 2.61
CA GLN A 33 -0.37 -8.15 1.16
C GLN A 33 -1.66 -8.53 0.38
N ARG A 34 -2.60 -9.26 0.99
CA ARG A 34 -3.92 -9.56 0.38
C ARG A 34 -4.66 -8.29 -0.06
N LEU A 35 -4.44 -7.15 0.61
CA LEU A 35 -5.12 -5.89 0.31
C LEU A 35 -4.82 -5.37 -1.10
N ARG A 36 -3.77 -5.86 -1.76
CA ARG A 36 -3.47 -5.57 -3.18
C ARG A 36 -4.56 -6.06 -4.14
N HIS A 37 -5.35 -7.04 -3.72
CA HIS A 37 -6.40 -7.62 -4.55
C HIS A 37 -7.80 -7.09 -4.22
N ILE A 38 -7.89 -6.09 -3.34
CA ILE A 38 -9.17 -5.50 -2.92
C ILE A 38 -9.18 -4.03 -3.34
N LYS A 39 -10.08 -3.64 -4.23
CA LYS A 39 -10.28 -2.24 -4.63
C LYS A 39 -10.75 -1.40 -3.44
N GLN A 40 -10.23 -0.18 -3.31
CA GLN A 40 -10.66 0.73 -2.26
C GLN A 40 -12.14 1.12 -2.44
N LEU A 41 -12.51 1.51 -3.66
CA LEU A 41 -13.84 2.04 -3.98
C LEU A 41 -14.74 1.04 -4.72
N SER A 42 -14.57 -0.27 -4.47
CA SER A 42 -15.45 -1.33 -5.01
C SER A 42 -15.78 -1.15 -6.52
N LEU A 43 -17.05 -0.92 -6.86
CA LEU A 43 -17.56 -0.79 -8.22
C LEU A 43 -17.39 0.59 -8.85
N SER A 44 -16.85 1.60 -8.13
CA SER A 44 -16.71 2.96 -8.68
C SER A 44 -15.87 3.04 -9.95
N HIS A 45 -15.00 2.05 -10.19
CA HIS A 45 -14.24 1.94 -11.44
C HIS A 45 -15.11 1.75 -12.70
N LEU A 46 -16.38 1.37 -12.56
CA LEU A 46 -17.34 1.26 -13.66
C LEU A 46 -17.81 2.64 -14.17
N VAL A 47 -17.72 3.67 -13.33
CA VAL A 47 -18.06 5.07 -13.67
C VAL A 47 -16.79 5.91 -13.84
N TYR A 48 -15.80 5.68 -12.99
CA TYR A 48 -14.52 6.39 -12.97
C TYR A 48 -13.38 5.42 -13.26
N PRO A 49 -12.97 5.24 -14.53
CA PRO A 49 -12.03 4.19 -14.91
C PRO A 49 -10.66 4.29 -14.22
N GLY A 50 -10.28 5.47 -13.72
CA GLY A 50 -9.07 5.68 -12.91
C GLY A 50 -9.15 5.24 -11.44
N ALA A 51 -10.34 4.86 -10.94
CA ALA A 51 -10.55 4.44 -9.55
C ALA A 51 -10.07 2.98 -9.29
N LEU A 52 -8.81 2.71 -9.64
CA LEU A 52 -8.18 1.38 -9.59
C LEU A 52 -7.34 1.15 -8.34
N HIS A 53 -7.18 2.17 -7.49
CA HIS A 53 -6.40 2.06 -6.27
C HIS A 53 -6.96 1.00 -5.32
N THR A 54 -6.05 0.31 -4.64
CA THR A 54 -6.36 -0.83 -3.78
C THR A 54 -6.39 -0.41 -2.32
N ARG A 55 -6.96 -1.23 -1.45
CA ARG A 55 -6.88 -1.04 0.00
C ARG A 55 -5.44 -1.06 0.50
N PHE A 56 -4.53 -1.71 -0.23
CA PHE A 56 -3.11 -1.68 0.09
C PHE A 56 -2.52 -0.28 -0.08
N HIS A 57 -2.81 0.41 -1.20
CA HIS A 57 -2.32 1.79 -1.41
C HIS A 57 -2.85 2.73 -0.33
N HIS A 58 -4.10 2.58 0.08
CA HIS A 58 -4.70 3.44 1.10
C HIS A 58 -4.18 3.18 2.54
N ALA A 59 -3.75 1.95 2.83
CA ALA A 59 -3.29 1.58 4.17
C ALA A 59 -1.80 1.84 4.41
N LEU A 60 -1.04 2.17 3.37
CA LEU A 60 0.37 2.56 3.43
C LEU A 60 0.53 4.03 3.86
#